data_AF-A0A363CZ72-F1
#
_entry.id   AF-A0A363CZ72-F1
#
_cell.length_a   1.000
_cell.length_b   1.000
_cell.length_c   1.000
_cell.angle_alpha   90.00
_cell.angle_beta   90.00
_cell.angle_gamma   90.00
#
_symmetry.space_group_name_H-M   'P 1'
#
loop_
_entity.id
_entity.type
_entity.pdbx_description
1 polymer ?
#
loop_
_entity_poly.entity_id
_entity_poly.type
_entity_poly.pdbx_seq_one_letter_code
_entity_poly.pdbx_strand_id
1 'polypeptide(L)'
;MIRKIDTNSEEFLNEFELTKKFTDNVLSEYDFVYNPDKEINQSIQMGLTRNQLIYGKKFCPCFMVIGQNAEEQEKSENRLCPCTPALTNEIPNTGSCHCGIFCTNEKALEIEKENNLHDVVATHSRGLTKEEGKKLLAKNEVSSIELESLLEARDLGFIDFTLVDTREWMEWVSNRIKGTDYLIPTTSFYDALEQITSKKDIPVVVYCLSGSRSAYCQRIMKDLGFSSVANLDYGISSYGGEKERGEL
;
A
#
# COMPACT_ATOMS: atom_id res chain seq x y z
N MET A 1 16.04 21.09 -3.03
CA MET A 1 16.56 20.25 -4.12
C MET A 1 16.27 18.80 -3.73
N ILE A 2 15.51 18.04 -4.51
CA ILE A 2 15.19 16.63 -4.18
C ILE A 2 16.50 15.85 -4.25
N ARG A 3 16.99 15.34 -3.11
CA ARG A 3 18.17 14.48 -3.06
C ARG A 3 17.80 13.15 -3.69
N LYS A 4 18.26 12.91 -4.92
CA LYS A 4 18.07 11.62 -5.61
C LYS A 4 18.98 10.61 -4.92
N ILE A 5 18.38 9.57 -4.34
CA ILE A 5 19.12 8.46 -3.71
C ILE A 5 19.03 7.26 -4.64
N ASP A 6 20.18 6.73 -5.02
CA ASP A 6 20.29 5.45 -5.72
C ASP A 6 20.33 4.32 -4.69
N THR A 7 19.32 3.45 -4.70
CA THR A 7 19.21 2.33 -3.76
C THR A 7 20.23 1.23 -4.00
N ASN A 8 20.90 1.24 -5.16
CA ASN A 8 21.99 0.30 -5.46
C ASN A 8 23.37 0.88 -5.16
N SER A 9 23.43 2.13 -4.70
CA SER A 9 24.69 2.76 -4.31
C SER A 9 25.27 2.11 -3.06
N GLU A 10 26.60 2.10 -2.96
CA GLU A 10 27.32 1.61 -1.78
C GLU A 10 26.92 2.37 -0.50
N GLU A 11 26.68 3.68 -0.60
CA GLU A 11 26.18 4.52 0.50
C GLU A 11 24.83 3.99 1.03
N PHE A 12 23.90 3.70 0.13
CA PHE A 12 22.59 3.19 0.52
C PHE A 12 22.66 1.80 1.13
N LEU A 13 23.41 0.89 0.51
CA LEU A 13 23.54 -0.49 0.99
C LEU A 13 24.18 -0.54 2.38
N ASN A 14 25.20 0.29 2.63
CA ASN A 14 25.82 0.38 3.95
C ASN A 14 24.85 0.92 5.02
N GLU A 15 24.11 2.00 4.73
CA GLU A 15 23.12 2.53 5.68
C GLU A 15 21.92 1.59 5.85
N PHE A 16 21.58 0.79 4.82
CA PHE A 16 20.52 -0.21 4.89
C PHE A 16 20.88 -1.32 5.88
N GLU A 17 22.13 -1.80 5.88
CA GLU A 17 22.61 -2.76 6.88
C GLU A 17 22.63 -2.18 8.31
N LEU A 18 22.97 -0.88 8.46
CA LEU A 18 22.83 -0.20 9.74
C LEU A 18 21.38 -0.08 10.19
N THR A 19 20.47 0.15 9.24
CA THR A 19 19.03 0.24 9.51
C THR A 19 18.45 -1.11 9.93
N LYS A 20 18.87 -2.22 9.32
CA LYS A 20 18.50 -3.58 9.76
C LYS A 20 18.94 -3.84 11.20
N LYS A 21 20.22 -3.59 11.52
CA LYS A 21 20.74 -3.74 12.89
C LYS A 21 19.96 -2.87 13.88
N PHE A 22 19.62 -1.64 13.47
CA PHE A 22 18.80 -0.75 14.28
C PHE A 22 17.42 -1.35 14.55
N THR A 23 16.72 -1.86 13.54
CA THR A 23 15.39 -2.46 13.75
C THR A 23 15.47 -3.76 14.55
N ASP A 24 16.53 -4.57 14.38
CA ASP A 24 16.78 -5.77 15.19
C ASP A 24 16.97 -5.43 16.67
N ASN A 25 17.70 -4.34 16.96
CA ASN A 25 17.88 -3.87 18.34
C ASN A 25 16.54 -3.47 18.97
N VAL A 26 15.66 -2.78 18.22
CA VAL A 26 14.32 -2.42 18.70
C VAL A 26 13.51 -3.68 19.05
N LEU A 27 13.58 -4.74 18.23
CA LEU A 27 12.92 -6.00 18.56
C LEU A 27 13.39 -6.55 19.90
N SER A 28 14.71 -6.57 20.11
CA SER A 28 15.30 -7.09 21.35
C SER A 28 15.01 -6.24 22.58
N GLU A 29 14.91 -4.92 22.42
CA GLU A 29 14.69 -3.97 23.52
C GLU A 29 13.24 -4.01 24.02
N TYR A 30 12.28 -4.16 23.11
CA TYR A 30 10.85 -4.09 23.42
C TYR A 30 10.12 -5.44 23.38
N ASP A 31 10.85 -6.55 23.20
CA ASP A 31 10.30 -7.91 23.04
C ASP A 31 9.23 -7.98 21.92
N PHE A 32 9.55 -7.34 20.79
CA PHE A 32 8.73 -7.38 19.59
C PHE A 32 9.28 -8.39 18.59
N VAL A 33 8.45 -8.70 17.60
CA VAL A 33 8.84 -9.43 16.41
C VAL A 33 8.53 -8.61 15.16
N TYR A 34 9.18 -8.99 14.06
CA TYR A 34 8.83 -8.45 12.76
C TYR A 34 7.44 -8.89 12.30
N ASN A 35 6.91 -8.17 11.31
CA ASN A 35 5.83 -8.69 10.49
C ASN A 35 6.23 -10.05 9.89
N PRO A 36 5.33 -11.05 9.80
CA PRO A 36 5.63 -12.28 9.06
C PRO A 36 5.91 -12.02 7.57
N ASP A 37 5.37 -10.94 6.99
CA ASP A 37 5.67 -10.51 5.62
C ASP A 37 7.04 -9.80 5.54
N LYS A 38 8.00 -10.48 4.91
CA LYS A 38 9.37 -9.98 4.73
C LYS A 38 9.45 -8.77 3.80
N GLU A 39 8.54 -8.64 2.84
CA GLU A 39 8.52 -7.51 1.91
C GLU A 39 8.10 -6.22 2.63
N ILE A 40 7.13 -6.31 3.54
CA ILE A 40 6.76 -5.18 4.43
C ILE A 40 7.98 -4.73 5.23
N ASN A 41 8.66 -5.67 5.89
CA ASN A 41 9.84 -5.34 6.70
C ASN A 41 10.93 -4.66 5.87
N GLN A 42 11.25 -5.23 4.69
CA GLN A 42 12.26 -4.71 3.79
C GLN A 42 11.90 -3.31 3.27
N SER A 43 10.64 -3.10 2.86
CA SER A 43 10.15 -1.82 2.36
C SER A 43 10.25 -0.71 3.41
N ILE A 44 9.84 -1.00 4.65
CA ILE A 44 9.94 -0.03 5.75
C ILE A 44 11.41 0.24 6.10
N GLN A 45 12.28 -0.77 6.14
CA GLN A 45 13.71 -0.58 6.36
C GLN A 45 14.35 0.27 5.24
N MET A 46 13.98 0.07 3.98
CA MET A 46 14.43 0.90 2.86
C MET A 46 13.95 2.34 3.00
N GLY A 47 12.70 2.54 3.42
CA GLY A 47 12.14 3.86 3.70
C GLY A 47 12.86 4.60 4.84
N LEU A 48 13.15 3.90 5.95
CA LEU A 48 13.92 4.42 7.08
C LEU A 48 15.35 4.79 6.67
N THR A 49 16.00 3.94 5.87
CA THR A 49 17.33 4.17 5.31
C THR A 49 17.34 5.44 4.45
N ARG A 50 16.36 5.56 3.55
CA ARG A 50 16.20 6.74 2.71
C ARG A 50 16.01 8.00 3.56
N ASN A 51 15.15 7.95 4.57
CA ASN A 51 14.91 9.10 5.44
C ASN A 51 16.15 9.47 6.28
N GLN A 52 16.93 8.48 6.72
CA GLN A 52 18.21 8.73 7.38
C GLN A 52 19.19 9.46 6.46
N LEU A 53 19.32 9.06 5.20
CA LEU A 53 20.22 9.70 4.24
C LEU A 53 19.76 11.09 3.82
N ILE A 54 18.44 11.33 3.73
CA ILE A 54 17.89 12.65 3.35
C ILE A 54 17.92 13.62 4.54
N TYR A 55 17.43 13.19 5.70
CA TYR A 55 17.12 14.07 6.83
C TYR A 55 18.09 13.90 8.02
N GLY A 56 18.99 12.93 7.97
CA GLY A 56 19.87 12.58 9.10
C GLY A 56 19.16 11.86 10.25
N LYS A 57 17.87 11.54 10.09
CA LYS A 57 17.01 10.93 11.10
C LYS A 57 16.15 9.83 10.49
N LYS A 58 15.95 8.73 11.23
CA LYS A 58 15.08 7.60 10.87
C LYS A 58 13.60 7.94 11.07
N PHE A 59 13.09 8.95 10.36
CA PHE A 59 11.66 9.28 10.37
C PHE A 59 10.83 8.15 9.75
N CYS A 60 9.65 7.90 10.30
CA CYS A 60 8.74 6.85 9.85
C CYS A 60 8.34 7.08 8.38
N PRO A 61 8.58 6.12 7.47
CA PRO A 61 8.35 6.30 6.04
C PRO A 61 6.88 6.32 5.63
N CYS A 62 5.97 5.91 6.51
CA CYS A 62 4.52 5.95 6.27
C CYS A 62 3.90 7.35 6.49
N PHE A 63 4.67 8.32 6.99
CA PHE A 63 4.21 9.69 7.21
C PHE A 63 5.10 10.67 6.45
N MET A 64 4.51 11.78 6.00
CA MET A 64 5.26 12.85 5.37
C MET A 64 6.10 13.58 6.41
N VAL A 65 7.40 13.79 6.12
CA VAL A 65 8.27 14.60 6.99
C VAL A 65 7.94 16.07 6.80
N ILE A 66 7.53 16.72 7.88
CA ILE A 66 7.14 18.14 7.93
C ILE A 66 8.37 18.97 8.31
N GLY A 67 8.60 20.08 7.61
CA GLY A 67 9.71 21.01 7.85
C GLY A 67 10.85 20.87 6.83
N GLN A 68 11.34 22.01 6.34
CA GLN A 68 12.36 22.07 5.28
C GLN A 68 13.80 21.98 5.82
N ASN A 69 13.98 22.28 7.10
CA ASN A 69 15.27 22.23 7.80
C ASN A 69 15.13 21.50 9.14
N ALA A 70 16.26 21.20 9.78
CA ALA A 70 16.29 20.41 11.01
C ALA A 70 15.50 21.07 12.17
N GLU A 71 15.52 22.40 12.28
CA GLU A 71 14.82 23.13 13.34
C GLU A 71 13.30 23.04 13.18
N GLU A 72 12.80 23.22 11.95
CA GLU A 72 11.38 23.04 11.63
C GLU A 72 10.93 21.59 11.84
N GLN A 73 11.78 20.62 11.48
CA GLN A 73 11.49 19.20 11.64
C GLN A 73 11.39 18.78 13.12
N GLU A 74 12.17 19.41 14.00
CA GLU A 74 12.13 19.17 15.44
C GLU A 74 10.91 19.78 16.12
N LYS A 75 10.42 20.92 15.62
CA LYS A 75 9.21 21.58 16.12
C LYS A 75 7.92 20.94 15.60
N SER A 76 8.02 20.08 14.59
CA SER A 76 6.88 19.41 13.96
C SER A 76 6.63 18.03 14.57
N GLU A 77 5.41 17.50 14.42
CA GLU A 77 5.02 16.19 14.94
C GLU A 77 5.53 15.01 14.06
N ASN A 78 6.79 15.08 13.65
CA ASN A 78 7.42 14.01 12.88
C ASN A 78 7.64 12.78 13.76
N ARG A 79 7.31 11.60 13.24
CA ARG A 79 7.49 10.34 13.96
C ARG A 79 8.89 9.79 13.73
N LEU A 80 9.76 9.89 14.73
CA LEU A 80 11.07 9.22 14.73
C LEU A 80 10.90 7.74 15.07
N CYS A 81 11.49 6.82 14.31
CA CYS A 81 11.41 5.38 14.60
C CYS A 81 12.39 4.96 15.72
N PRO A 82 12.03 4.04 16.64
CA PRO A 82 10.66 3.64 16.97
C PRO A 82 9.88 4.82 17.57
N CYS A 83 8.66 5.06 17.09
CA CYS A 83 7.94 6.27 17.45
C CYS A 83 7.12 6.12 18.72
N THR A 84 7.04 7.19 19.52
CA THR A 84 6.25 7.20 20.76
C THR A 84 4.82 6.72 20.54
N PRO A 85 4.07 7.16 19.52
CA PRO A 85 2.72 6.63 19.27
C PRO A 85 2.68 5.12 19.03
N ALA A 86 3.70 4.57 18.36
CA ALA A 86 3.78 3.12 18.15
C ALA A 86 3.95 2.38 19.48
N LEU A 87 4.85 2.86 20.33
CA LEU A 87 5.19 2.22 21.60
C LEU A 87 4.09 2.39 22.66
N THR A 88 3.46 3.56 22.73
CA THR A 88 2.53 3.89 23.82
C THR A 88 1.06 3.67 23.47
N ASN A 89 0.72 3.53 22.18
CA ASN A 89 -0.68 3.46 21.75
C ASN A 89 -0.94 2.36 20.72
N GLU A 90 -0.22 2.32 19.60
CA GLU A 90 -0.56 1.41 18.51
C GLU A 90 -0.26 -0.05 18.89
N ILE A 91 0.99 -0.37 19.22
CA ILE A 91 1.37 -1.76 19.55
C ILE A 91 0.61 -2.29 20.78
N PRO A 92 0.43 -1.53 21.89
CA PRO A 92 -0.34 -2.01 23.02
C PRO A 92 -1.83 -2.28 22.72
N ASN A 93 -2.45 -1.53 21.81
CA ASN A 93 -3.89 -1.64 21.54
C ASN A 93 -4.22 -2.55 20.34
N THR A 94 -3.40 -2.52 19.28
CA THR A 94 -3.65 -3.25 18.02
C THR A 94 -2.64 -4.34 17.75
N GLY A 95 -1.62 -4.49 18.60
CA GLY A 95 -0.58 -5.52 18.47
C GLY A 95 0.48 -5.22 17.41
N SER A 96 0.38 -4.11 16.69
CA SER A 96 1.36 -3.69 15.68
C SER A 96 1.44 -2.18 15.56
N CYS A 97 2.60 -1.66 15.17
CA CYS A 97 2.71 -0.25 14.80
C CYS A 97 2.03 0.02 13.46
N HIS A 98 1.73 1.30 13.18
CA HIS A 98 1.03 1.72 11.97
C HIS A 98 1.71 1.26 10.67
N CYS A 99 3.05 1.28 10.64
CA CYS A 99 3.81 0.84 9.47
C CYS A 99 3.98 -0.69 9.38
N GLY A 100 3.54 -1.43 10.40
CA GLY A 100 3.53 -2.88 10.41
C GLY A 100 4.87 -3.57 10.63
N ILE A 101 6.00 -2.85 10.76
CA ILE A 101 7.32 -3.46 10.95
C ILE A 101 7.51 -4.08 12.34
N PHE A 102 6.88 -3.53 13.37
CA PHE A 102 6.98 -4.04 14.74
C PHE A 102 5.62 -4.56 15.20
N CYS A 103 5.60 -5.82 15.63
CA CYS A 103 4.42 -6.53 16.07
C CYS A 103 4.69 -7.21 17.42
N THR A 104 3.63 -7.43 18.20
CA THR A 104 3.67 -8.43 19.28
C THR A 104 3.72 -9.83 18.67
N ASN A 105 4.22 -10.80 19.43
CA ASN A 105 4.22 -12.22 19.02
C ASN A 105 2.81 -12.70 18.65
N GLU A 106 1.81 -12.34 19.46
CA GLU A 106 0.40 -12.71 19.21
C GLU A 106 -0.09 -12.14 17.88
N LYS A 107 0.17 -10.85 17.60
CA LYS A 107 -0.29 -10.21 16.37
C LYS A 107 0.43 -10.75 15.14
N ALA A 108 1.73 -11.02 15.24
CA ALA A 108 2.47 -11.63 14.13
C ALA A 108 1.93 -13.02 13.77
N LEU A 109 1.58 -13.84 14.78
CA LEU A 109 0.94 -15.14 14.57
C LEU A 109 -0.48 -15.01 13.98
N GLU A 110 -1.23 -13.97 14.36
CA GLU A 110 -2.52 -13.66 13.73
C GLU A 110 -2.35 -13.31 12.26
N ILE A 111 -1.45 -12.40 11.93
CA ILE A 111 -1.16 -11.99 10.54
C ILE A 111 -0.68 -13.19 9.73
N GLU A 112 0.19 -14.03 10.30
CA GLU A 112 0.67 -15.24 9.62
C GLU A 112 -0.46 -16.24 9.38
N LYS A 113 -1.39 -16.41 10.33
CA LYS A 113 -2.58 -17.24 10.14
C LYS A 113 -3.52 -16.66 9.10
N GLU A 114 -3.76 -15.35 9.10
CA GLU A 114 -4.59 -14.66 8.11
C GLU A 114 -4.00 -14.80 6.71
N ASN A 115 -2.69 -14.58 6.56
CA ASN A 115 -1.97 -14.77 5.31
C ASN A 115 -2.04 -16.22 4.83
N ASN A 116 -1.77 -17.19 5.71
CA ASN A 116 -1.87 -18.61 5.37
C ASN A 116 -3.31 -19.04 5.05
N LEU A 117 -4.32 -18.52 5.74
CA LEU A 117 -5.72 -18.79 5.44
C LEU A 117 -6.09 -18.22 4.07
N HIS A 118 -5.58 -17.03 3.75
CA HIS A 118 -5.71 -16.44 2.44
C HIS A 118 -4.98 -17.25 1.35
N ASP A 119 -3.77 -17.76 1.62
CA ASP A 119 -3.02 -18.61 0.68
C ASP A 119 -3.69 -19.99 0.48
N VAL A 120 -4.30 -20.54 1.53
CA VAL A 120 -5.11 -21.78 1.46
C VAL A 120 -6.40 -21.54 0.66
N VAL A 121 -7.01 -20.37 0.79
CA VAL A 121 -8.14 -19.96 -0.05
C VAL A 121 -7.69 -19.76 -1.51
N ALA A 122 -6.50 -19.22 -1.75
CA ALA A 122 -5.93 -19.04 -3.09
C ALA A 122 -5.51 -20.37 -3.76
N THR A 123 -5.01 -21.34 -2.99
CA THR A 123 -4.65 -22.68 -3.50
C THR A 123 -5.86 -23.59 -3.70
N HIS A 124 -6.99 -23.30 -3.06
CA HIS A 124 -8.29 -23.81 -3.48
C HIS A 124 -8.86 -22.90 -4.57
N SER A 125 -8.30 -23.01 -5.78
CA SER A 125 -8.84 -22.48 -7.03
C SER A 125 -10.22 -23.10 -7.35
N ARG A 126 -11.22 -22.86 -6.49
CA ARG A 126 -12.55 -22.63 -6.97
C ARG A 126 -12.53 -21.19 -7.43
N GLY A 127 -12.32 -21.01 -8.74
CA GLY A 127 -12.50 -19.71 -9.36
C GLY A 127 -13.75 -19.05 -8.80
N LEU A 128 -13.63 -17.77 -8.46
CA LEU A 128 -14.65 -17.00 -7.80
C LEU A 128 -16.00 -17.18 -8.52
N THR A 129 -17.05 -17.59 -7.81
CA THR A 129 -18.37 -17.67 -8.46
C THR A 129 -18.86 -16.27 -8.82
N LYS A 130 -19.74 -16.16 -9.82
CA LYS A 130 -20.32 -14.87 -10.23
C LYS A 130 -20.96 -14.09 -9.08
N GLU A 131 -21.58 -14.79 -8.13
CA GLU A 131 -22.21 -14.16 -6.97
C GLU A 131 -21.20 -13.71 -5.90
N GLU A 132 -20.11 -14.45 -5.72
CA GLU A 132 -19.00 -14.02 -4.84
C GLU A 132 -18.28 -12.80 -5.40
N GLY A 133 -18.04 -12.77 -6.72
CA GLY A 133 -17.46 -11.60 -7.40
C GLY A 133 -18.30 -10.35 -7.26
N LYS A 134 -19.62 -10.44 -7.45
CA LYS A 134 -20.52 -9.31 -7.19
C LYS A 134 -20.46 -8.82 -5.74
N LYS A 135 -20.36 -9.73 -4.76
CA LYS A 135 -20.25 -9.36 -3.36
C LYS A 135 -18.93 -8.65 -3.04
N LEU A 136 -17.81 -9.13 -3.60
CA LEU A 136 -16.52 -8.47 -3.45
C LEU A 136 -16.54 -7.06 -4.08
N LEU A 137 -17.09 -6.93 -5.29
CA LEU A 137 -17.21 -5.66 -5.99
C LEU A 137 -18.17 -4.66 -5.31
N ALA A 138 -19.00 -5.10 -4.37
CA ALA A 138 -19.87 -4.24 -3.57
C ALA A 138 -19.23 -3.76 -2.25
N LYS A 139 -18.03 -4.23 -1.92
CA LYS A 139 -17.30 -3.78 -0.73
C LYS A 139 -16.76 -2.36 -0.89
N ASN A 140 -16.46 -1.71 0.23
CA ASN A 140 -15.72 -0.45 0.22
C ASN A 140 -14.22 -0.66 -0.02
N GLU A 141 -13.66 -1.74 0.53
CA GLU A 141 -12.24 -2.08 0.41
C GLU A 141 -12.13 -3.51 -0.15
N VAL A 142 -11.13 -3.72 -1.01
CA VAL A 142 -10.71 -5.04 -1.49
C VAL A 142 -9.24 -5.22 -1.19
N SER A 143 -8.87 -6.42 -0.74
CA SER A 143 -7.47 -6.80 -0.49
C SER A 143 -6.75 -7.16 -1.79
N SER A 144 -5.41 -7.29 -1.74
CA SER A 144 -4.60 -7.76 -2.87
C SER A 144 -5.10 -9.07 -3.46
N ILE A 145 -5.36 -10.07 -2.60
CA ILE A 145 -5.78 -11.42 -3.01
C ILE A 145 -7.19 -11.41 -3.62
N GLU A 146 -8.10 -10.60 -3.06
CA GLU A 146 -9.43 -10.43 -3.62
C GLU A 146 -9.38 -9.76 -4.99
N LEU A 147 -8.52 -8.75 -5.18
CA LEU A 147 -8.33 -8.12 -6.49
C LEU A 147 -7.74 -9.10 -7.51
N GLU A 148 -6.77 -9.93 -7.12
CA GLU A 148 -6.22 -10.97 -7.99
C GLU A 148 -7.31 -11.97 -8.42
N SER A 149 -8.14 -12.43 -7.47
CA SER A 149 -9.28 -13.31 -7.75
C SER A 149 -10.32 -12.65 -8.67
N LEU A 150 -10.57 -11.35 -8.49
CA LEU A 150 -11.45 -10.57 -9.35
C LEU A 150 -10.88 -10.46 -10.76
N LEU A 151 -9.59 -10.20 -10.91
CA LEU A 151 -8.91 -10.12 -12.21
C LEU A 151 -8.95 -11.45 -12.96
N GLU A 152 -8.68 -12.58 -12.28
CA GLU A 152 -8.81 -13.91 -12.87
C GLU A 152 -10.25 -14.20 -13.32
N ALA A 153 -11.24 -13.91 -12.46
CA ALA A 153 -12.65 -14.10 -12.79
C ALA A 153 -13.12 -13.20 -13.95
N ARG A 154 -12.52 -12.01 -14.10
CA ARG A 154 -12.76 -11.09 -15.22
C ARG A 154 -12.14 -11.63 -16.51
N ASP A 155 -10.92 -12.13 -16.47
CA ASP A 155 -10.23 -12.73 -17.63
C ASP A 155 -10.95 -13.99 -18.14
N LEU A 156 -11.57 -14.76 -17.24
CA LEU A 156 -12.42 -15.92 -17.57
C LEU A 156 -13.85 -15.52 -18.01
N GLY A 157 -14.21 -14.23 -17.95
CA GLY A 157 -15.51 -13.70 -18.39
C GLY A 157 -16.68 -13.96 -17.43
N PHE A 158 -16.42 -14.32 -16.17
CA PHE A 158 -17.48 -14.55 -15.17
C PHE A 158 -18.05 -13.27 -14.58
N ILE A 159 -17.22 -12.24 -14.46
CA ILE A 159 -17.56 -10.93 -13.94
C ILE A 159 -17.00 -9.83 -14.85
N ASP A 160 -17.50 -8.62 -14.67
CA ASP A 160 -17.00 -7.44 -15.35
C ASP A 160 -16.89 -6.29 -14.34
N PHE A 161 -15.76 -5.58 -14.38
CA PHE A 161 -15.48 -4.41 -13.56
C PHE A 161 -14.32 -3.61 -14.16
N THR A 162 -14.28 -2.32 -13.86
CA THR A 162 -13.22 -1.42 -14.29
C THR A 162 -12.15 -1.28 -13.20
N LEU A 163 -10.88 -1.49 -13.54
CA LEU A 163 -9.75 -1.23 -12.65
C LEU A 163 -9.10 0.12 -13.03
N VAL A 164 -8.95 1.01 -12.05
CA VAL A 164 -8.48 2.38 -12.23
C VAL A 164 -7.27 2.67 -11.35
N ASP A 165 -6.21 3.18 -11.97
CA ASP A 165 -5.08 3.77 -11.27
C ASP A 165 -5.30 5.26 -11.10
N THR A 166 -5.24 5.76 -9.87
CA THR A 166 -5.43 7.19 -9.58
C THR A 166 -4.12 7.95 -9.37
N ARG A 167 -2.98 7.30 -9.70
CA ARG A 167 -1.64 7.90 -9.65
C ARG A 167 -1.34 8.77 -10.86
N GLU A 168 -0.13 9.33 -10.92
CA GLU A 168 0.31 10.15 -12.04
C GLU A 168 0.92 9.32 -13.18
N TRP A 169 0.99 9.90 -14.39
CA TRP A 169 1.50 9.25 -15.60
C TRP A 169 2.84 8.53 -15.41
N MET A 170 3.80 9.18 -14.72
CA MET A 170 5.12 8.59 -14.50
C MET A 170 5.06 7.35 -13.60
N GLU A 171 4.15 7.30 -12.62
CA GLU A 171 3.95 6.14 -11.75
C GLU A 171 3.32 4.98 -12.54
N TRP A 172 2.35 5.29 -13.40
CA TRP A 172 1.68 4.33 -14.30
C TRP A 172 2.63 3.68 -15.30
N VAL A 173 3.47 4.48 -15.96
CA VAL A 173 4.45 3.99 -16.93
C VAL A 173 5.53 3.17 -16.24
N SER A 174 5.98 3.60 -15.06
CA SER A 174 7.00 2.89 -14.29
C SER A 174 6.55 1.49 -13.87
N ASN A 175 5.31 1.36 -13.36
CA ASN A 175 4.75 0.08 -12.91
C ASN A 175 3.26 0.23 -12.59
N ARG A 176 2.39 -0.61 -13.15
CA ARG A 176 0.94 -0.66 -12.86
C ARG A 176 0.46 -2.10 -12.71
N ILE A 177 -0.72 -2.30 -12.10
CA ILE A 177 -1.32 -3.64 -11.99
C ILE A 177 -1.70 -4.11 -13.40
N LYS A 178 -1.36 -5.35 -13.75
CA LYS A 178 -1.75 -5.92 -15.05
C LYS A 178 -3.27 -6.02 -15.12
N GLY A 179 -3.83 -5.61 -16.25
CA GLY A 179 -5.28 -5.51 -16.42
C GLY A 179 -5.88 -4.19 -15.91
N THR A 180 -5.08 -3.18 -15.59
CA THR A 180 -5.64 -1.85 -15.31
C THR A 180 -6.18 -1.22 -16.59
N ASP A 181 -7.43 -0.74 -16.55
CA ASP A 181 -8.15 -0.25 -17.73
C ASP A 181 -7.87 1.22 -18.00
N TYR A 182 -7.81 2.04 -16.93
CA TYR A 182 -7.69 3.49 -17.06
C TYR A 182 -6.72 4.07 -16.04
N LEU A 183 -5.99 5.09 -16.49
CA LEU A 183 -5.31 6.05 -15.64
C LEU A 183 -6.22 7.27 -15.45
N ILE A 184 -6.55 7.60 -14.20
CA ILE A 184 -7.33 8.79 -13.82
C ILE A 184 -6.50 9.57 -12.79
N PRO A 185 -5.54 10.39 -13.25
CA PRO A 185 -4.62 11.08 -12.35
C PRO A 185 -5.35 12.02 -11.40
N THR A 186 -4.84 12.15 -10.18
CA THR A 186 -5.46 13.04 -9.20
C THR A 186 -5.36 14.51 -9.64
N THR A 187 -4.29 14.87 -10.36
CA THR A 187 -4.05 16.23 -10.89
C THR A 187 -5.07 16.68 -11.95
N SER A 188 -5.62 15.75 -12.74
CA SER A 188 -6.59 16.01 -13.81
C SER A 188 -7.87 15.20 -13.63
N PHE A 189 -8.23 14.90 -12.37
CA PHE A 189 -9.22 13.88 -12.03
C PHE A 189 -10.55 14.03 -12.75
N TYR A 190 -11.18 15.21 -12.71
CA TYR A 190 -12.51 15.41 -13.30
C TYR A 190 -12.51 15.22 -14.82
N ASP A 191 -11.53 15.79 -15.51
CA ASP A 191 -11.38 15.66 -16.97
C ASP A 191 -11.07 14.20 -17.35
N ALA A 192 -10.16 13.55 -16.61
CA ALA A 192 -9.81 12.15 -16.86
C ALA A 192 -10.96 11.19 -16.52
N LEU A 193 -11.82 11.53 -15.54
CA LEU A 193 -12.96 10.72 -15.15
C LEU A 193 -14.02 10.64 -16.25
N GLU A 194 -14.10 11.64 -17.14
CA GLU A 194 -15.04 11.66 -18.27
C GLU A 194 -14.98 10.36 -19.09
N GLN A 195 -13.78 9.76 -19.21
CA GLN A 195 -13.52 8.47 -19.88
C GLN A 195 -14.44 7.33 -19.42
N ILE A 196 -14.88 7.36 -18.15
CA ILE A 196 -15.69 6.30 -17.54
C ILE A 196 -17.04 6.78 -17.00
N THR A 197 -17.40 8.06 -17.19
CA THR A 197 -18.69 8.61 -16.70
C THR A 197 -19.92 7.97 -17.33
N SER A 198 -19.82 7.39 -18.53
CA SER A 198 -20.88 6.63 -19.19
C SER A 198 -21.04 5.20 -18.64
N LYS A 199 -20.13 4.75 -17.76
CA LYS A 199 -20.04 3.39 -17.22
C LYS A 199 -20.33 3.33 -15.71
N LYS A 200 -21.09 4.28 -15.17
CA LYS A 200 -21.38 4.39 -13.72
C LYS A 200 -22.06 3.16 -13.11
N ASP A 201 -22.74 2.35 -13.91
CA ASP A 201 -23.40 1.11 -13.50
C ASP A 201 -22.45 -0.10 -13.44
N ILE A 202 -21.24 0.02 -13.99
CA ILE A 202 -20.20 -1.01 -13.91
C ILE A 202 -19.40 -0.79 -12.63
N PRO A 203 -19.17 -1.83 -11.81
CA PRO A 203 -18.34 -1.70 -10.61
C PRO A 203 -16.94 -1.21 -10.95
N VAL A 204 -16.40 -0.34 -10.10
CA VAL A 204 -15.04 0.19 -10.26
C VAL A 204 -14.19 -0.19 -9.06
N VAL A 205 -12.97 -0.66 -9.30
CA VAL A 205 -11.92 -0.77 -8.28
C VAL A 205 -10.90 0.32 -8.55
N VAL A 206 -10.64 1.19 -7.57
CA VAL A 206 -9.62 2.23 -7.65
C VAL A 206 -8.42 1.86 -6.80
N TYR A 207 -7.22 2.18 -7.26
CA TYR A 207 -6.02 2.02 -6.46
C TYR A 207 -5.05 3.18 -6.68
N CYS A 208 -4.20 3.41 -5.70
CA CYS A 208 -3.05 4.29 -5.84
C CYS A 208 -1.81 3.58 -5.31
N LEU A 209 -0.81 4.33 -4.81
CA LEU A 209 0.39 3.72 -4.22
C LEU A 209 0.03 2.89 -2.98
N SER A 210 -0.60 3.52 -1.99
CA SER A 210 -0.84 2.97 -0.64
C SER A 210 -2.33 2.90 -0.24
N GLY A 211 -3.25 3.17 -1.16
CA GLY A 211 -4.70 3.22 -0.91
C GLY A 211 -5.26 4.61 -0.51
N SER A 212 -4.43 5.55 -0.03
CA SER A 212 -4.94 6.82 0.51
C SER A 212 -5.52 7.79 -0.54
N ARG A 213 -4.83 7.97 -1.68
CA ARG A 213 -5.33 8.84 -2.77
C ARG A 213 -6.59 8.26 -3.41
N SER A 214 -6.60 6.94 -3.59
CA SER A 214 -7.71 6.22 -4.22
C SER A 214 -8.95 6.18 -3.32
N ALA A 215 -8.81 6.11 -1.99
CA ALA A 215 -9.94 6.28 -1.06
C ALA A 215 -10.61 7.67 -1.17
N TYR A 216 -9.83 8.73 -1.43
CA TYR A 216 -10.38 10.06 -1.69
C TYR A 216 -11.17 10.10 -3.02
N CYS A 217 -10.57 9.57 -4.10
CA CYS A 217 -11.24 9.44 -5.40
C CYS A 217 -12.52 8.60 -5.31
N GLN A 218 -12.49 7.49 -4.58
CA GLN A 218 -13.62 6.60 -4.34
C GLN A 218 -14.83 7.36 -3.78
N ARG A 219 -14.63 8.20 -2.76
CA ARG A 219 -15.70 9.01 -2.17
C ARG A 219 -16.33 9.95 -3.20
N ILE A 220 -15.49 10.67 -3.95
CA ILE A 220 -15.97 11.59 -5.00
C ILE A 220 -16.75 10.82 -6.07
N MET A 221 -16.27 9.66 -6.51
CA MET A 221 -16.96 8.86 -7.52
C MET A 221 -18.34 8.40 -7.03
N LYS A 222 -18.45 7.99 -5.76
CA LYS A 222 -19.75 7.65 -5.15
C LYS A 222 -20.70 8.86 -5.15
N ASP A 223 -20.20 10.04 -4.77
CA ASP A 223 -20.99 11.29 -4.79
C ASP A 223 -21.44 11.69 -6.21
N LEU A 224 -20.64 11.36 -7.22
CA LEU A 224 -20.96 11.56 -8.64
C LEU A 224 -21.88 10.48 -9.23
N GLY A 225 -22.36 9.53 -8.41
CA GLY A 225 -23.35 8.54 -8.78
C GLY A 225 -22.80 7.26 -9.41
N PHE A 226 -21.53 6.91 -9.17
CA PHE A 226 -21.04 5.57 -9.49
C PHE A 226 -21.69 4.56 -8.53
N SER A 227 -22.28 3.50 -9.08
CA SER A 227 -23.09 2.52 -8.36
C SER A 227 -22.29 1.70 -7.34
N SER A 228 -21.07 1.34 -7.69
CA SER A 228 -20.12 0.68 -6.79
C SER A 228 -18.69 1.11 -7.08
N VAL A 229 -17.98 1.51 -6.03
CA VAL A 229 -16.56 1.86 -6.10
C VAL A 229 -15.86 1.25 -4.89
N ALA A 230 -14.97 0.29 -5.12
CA ALA A 230 -14.11 -0.30 -4.10
C ALA A 230 -12.70 0.29 -4.20
N ASN A 231 -12.02 0.43 -3.07
CA ASN A 231 -10.63 0.85 -3.00
C ASN A 231 -9.74 -0.39 -2.77
N LEU A 232 -8.58 -0.46 -3.44
CA LEU A 232 -7.57 -1.46 -3.13
C LEU A 232 -6.86 -1.06 -1.85
N ASP A 233 -7.05 -1.87 -0.81
CA ASP A 233 -6.41 -1.67 0.48
C ASP A 233 -4.89 -1.79 0.35
N TYR A 234 -4.18 -0.89 1.00
CA TYR A 234 -2.72 -0.71 0.90
C TYR A 234 -2.16 -0.49 -0.52
N GLY A 235 -3.02 -0.29 -1.53
CA GLY A 235 -2.67 0.05 -2.91
C GLY A 235 -1.72 -0.92 -3.62
N ILE A 236 -1.13 -0.47 -4.73
CA ILE A 236 -0.19 -1.29 -5.53
C ILE A 236 1.10 -1.65 -4.78
N SER A 237 1.42 -0.94 -3.69
CA SER A 237 2.59 -1.28 -2.86
C SER A 237 2.46 -2.64 -2.19
N SER A 238 1.24 -3.06 -1.84
CA SER A 238 0.97 -4.36 -1.21
C SER A 238 0.28 -5.34 -2.16
N TYR A 239 0.17 -4.99 -3.45
CA TYR A 239 -0.38 -5.89 -4.44
C TYR A 239 0.66 -6.96 -4.81
N GLY A 240 0.35 -8.23 -4.55
CA GLY A 240 1.22 -9.39 -4.81
C GLY A 240 1.13 -9.96 -6.23
N GLY A 241 0.07 -9.64 -6.97
CA GLY A 241 -0.17 -10.19 -8.30
C GLY A 241 0.66 -9.53 -9.42
N GLU A 242 0.37 -9.92 -10.67
CA GLU A 242 1.13 -9.46 -11.85
C GLU A 242 1.05 -7.94 -12.07
N LYS A 243 2.19 -7.35 -12.41
CA LYS A 243 2.34 -5.92 -12.73
C LYS A 243 3.05 -5.77 -14.07
N GLU A 244 2.76 -4.68 -14.77
CA GLU A 244 3.35 -4.37 -16.06
C GLU A 244 3.89 -2.94 -16.11
N ARG A 245 4.84 -2.71 -17.03
CA ARG A 245 5.43 -1.40 -17.28
C ARG A 245 4.94 -0.88 -18.62
N GLY A 246 4.80 0.44 -18.73
CA GLY A 246 4.50 1.12 -19.99
C GLY A 246 5.78 1.38 -20.79
N GLU A 247 5.62 1.62 -22.08
CA GLU A 247 6.66 2.24 -22.88
C GLU A 247 6.76 3.73 -22.47
N LEU A 248 8.00 4.22 -22.34
CA LEU A 248 8.32 5.61 -21.96
C LEU A 248 8.20 6.55 -23.15
#